data_AF-A0A0G4KH63-F1
#
_entry.id   AF-A0A0G4KH63-F1
#
_cell.length_a   1.000
_cell.length_b   1.000
_cell.length_c   1.000
_cell.angle_alpha   90.00
_cell.angle_beta   90.00
_cell.angle_gamma   90.00
#
_symmetry.space_group_name_H-M   'P 1'
#
loop_
_entity.id
_entity.type
_entity.pdbx_description
1 polymer ?
#
loop_
_entity_poly.entity_id
_entity_poly.type
_entity_poly.pdbx_seq_one_letter_code
_entity_poly.pdbx_strand_id
1 'polypeptide(L)' 'EQSLSRLPTYEDEDEDEDDKRALGKGKTTVYEVADDLDEEDPELDEFKILEPPERLKRLVAYMRDEF' A
#
# COMPACT_ATOMS: atom_id res chain seq x y z
N GLU A 1 12.35 -9.18 -23.40
CA GLU A 1 12.43 -9.59 -21.99
C GLU A 1 12.84 -8.38 -21.16
N GLN A 2 11.88 -7.70 -20.55
CA GLN A 2 12.18 -6.66 -19.56
C GLN A 2 12.33 -7.39 -18.23
N SER A 3 13.53 -7.37 -17.67
CA SER A 3 13.84 -8.04 -16.41
C SER A 3 12.94 -7.44 -15.33
N LEU A 4 12.02 -8.25 -14.80
CA LEU A 4 11.17 -7.91 -13.63
C LEU A 4 12.00 -7.60 -12.36
N SER A 5 13.33 -7.64 -12.45
CA SER A 5 14.26 -7.44 -11.35
C SER A 5 14.64 -5.98 -11.07
N ARG A 6 14.28 -5.03 -11.95
CA ARG A 6 14.55 -3.60 -11.73
C ARG A 6 13.24 -2.83 -11.76
N LEU A 7 12.68 -2.58 -10.58
CA LEU A 7 11.56 -1.66 -10.43
C LEU A 7 11.94 -0.31 -11.06
N PRO A 8 11.05 0.38 -11.80
CA PRO A 8 11.34 1.72 -12.32
C PRO A 8 11.50 2.71 -11.15
N THR A 9 12.71 2.81 -10.61
CA THR A 9 13.06 3.74 -9.54
C THR A 9 13.75 4.96 -10.13
N TYR A 10 13.52 6.12 -9.50
CA TYR A 10 14.23 7.35 -9.83
C TYR A 10 15.68 7.26 -9.31
N GLU A 11 16.63 7.13 -10.23
CA GLU A 11 18.08 7.20 -9.97
C GLU A 11 18.57 8.59 -10.35
N ASP A 12 19.21 9.28 -9.39
CA ASP A 12 19.77 10.62 -9.56
C ASP A 12 21.25 10.57 -9.17
N GLU A 13 22.12 11.03 -10.08
CA GLU A 13 23.58 10.95 -9.92
C GLU A 13 24.11 11.97 -8.91
N ASP A 14 23.34 13.03 -8.63
CA ASP A 14 23.70 14.11 -7.71
C ASP A 14 23.17 13.89 -6.29
N GLU A 15 22.48 12.77 -6.02
CA GLU A 15 21.84 12.44 -4.75
C GLU A 15 22.85 12.20 -3.61
N ASP A 16 22.77 12.99 -2.54
CA ASP A 16 23.65 12.84 -1.37
C ASP A 16 23.12 11.84 -0.32
N GLU A 17 23.88 11.63 0.76
CA GLU A 17 23.50 10.65 1.80
C GLU A 17 22.27 11.07 2.61
N ASP A 18 22.01 12.38 2.75
CA ASP A 18 20.82 12.89 3.43
C ASP A 18 19.59 12.80 2.51
N ASP A 19 19.76 13.04 1.20
CA ASP A 19 18.72 12.83 0.18
C ASP A 19 18.27 11.36 0.15
N LYS A 20 19.23 10.41 0.10
CA LYS A 20 18.93 8.97 0.15
C LYS A 20 18.22 8.56 1.44
N ARG A 21 18.55 9.21 2.56
CA ARG A 21 17.88 8.97 3.85
C ARG A 21 16.45 9.51 3.83
N ALA A 22 16.24 10.73 3.32
CA ALA A 22 14.92 11.35 3.21
C ALA A 22 13.99 10.57 2.26
N LEU A 23 14.53 10.05 1.16
CA LEU A 23 13.82 9.24 0.19
C LEU A 23 13.66 7.76 0.62
N GLY A 24 14.18 7.40 1.80
CA GLY A 24 14.06 6.04 2.32
C GLY A 24 14.88 4.99 1.58
N LYS A 25 15.75 5.39 0.64
CA LYS A 25 16.62 4.51 -0.16
C LYS A 25 17.74 3.84 0.66
N GLY A 26 18.02 4.34 1.88
CA GLY A 26 19.06 3.79 2.76
C GLY A 26 18.73 2.45 3.43
N LYS A 27 17.51 1.93 3.27
CA LYS A 27 17.12 0.58 3.67
C LYS A 27 16.51 -0.10 2.46
N THR A 28 16.82 -1.38 2.26
CA THR A 28 16.11 -2.18 1.27
C THR A 28 14.65 -2.25 1.69
N THR A 29 13.80 -1.41 1.10
CA THR A 29 12.35 -1.57 1.21
C THR A 29 12.04 -2.94 0.61
N VAL A 30 11.67 -3.89 1.47
CA VAL A 30 11.19 -5.19 1.02
C VAL A 30 9.80 -4.93 0.46
N TYR A 31 9.73 -4.82 -0.86
CA TYR A 31 8.46 -4.88 -1.56
C TYR A 31 8.07 -6.35 -1.60
N GLU A 32 7.19 -6.75 -0.69
CA GLU A 32 6.50 -8.02 -0.84
C GLU A 32 5.52 -7.85 -1.99
N VAL A 33 5.63 -8.71 -3.01
CA VAL A 33 4.52 -8.92 -3.93
C VAL A 33 3.42 -9.47 -3.04
N ALA A 34 2.41 -8.66 -2.76
CA ALA A 34 1.31 -9.07 -1.92
C ALA A 34 0.46 -10.08 -2.71
N ASP A 35 0.90 -11.34 -2.71
CA ASP A 35 0.18 -12.48 -3.31
C ASP A 35 -1.22 -12.64 -2.67
N ASP A 36 -1.43 -12.08 -1.47
CA ASP A 36 -2.71 -12.07 -0.74
C ASP A 36 -3.72 -11.03 -1.28
N LEU A 37 -3.33 -10.11 -2.17
CA LEU A 37 -4.28 -9.16 -2.80
C LEU A 37 -5.12 -9.81 -3.91
N ASP A 38 -4.73 -10.99 -4.39
CA ASP A 38 -5.49 -11.79 -5.36
C ASP A 38 -6.48 -12.74 -4.67
N GLU A 39 -6.45 -12.85 -3.33
CA GLU A 39 -7.44 -13.61 -2.58
C GLU A 39 -8.75 -12.81 -2.52
N GLU A 40 -9.81 -13.37 -3.10
CA GLU A 40 -11.14 -12.76 -3.09
C GLU A 40 -11.61 -12.62 -1.63
N ASP A 41 -11.67 -11.39 -1.11
CA ASP A 41 -12.23 -11.08 0.20
C ASP A 41 -13.74 -10.82 0.07
N PRO A 42 -14.60 -11.84 0.38
CA PRO A 42 -16.03 -11.70 0.22
C PRO A 42 -16.63 -10.68 1.20
N GLU A 43 -16.03 -10.48 2.37
CA GLU A 43 -16.50 -9.50 3.35
C GLU A 43 -16.30 -8.08 2.83
N LEU A 44 -15.13 -7.81 2.25
CA LEU A 44 -14.83 -6.53 1.63
C LEU A 44 -15.75 -6.25 0.43
N ASP A 45 -16.09 -7.27 -0.35
CA ASP A 45 -17.00 -7.12 -1.47
C ASP A 45 -18.45 -6.87 -1.03
N GLU A 46 -18.92 -7.57 0.00
CA GLU A 46 -20.20 -7.26 0.66
C GLU A 46 -20.22 -5.82 1.19
N PHE A 47 -19.11 -5.33 1.76
CA PHE A 47 -18.98 -3.96 2.22
C PHE A 47 -19.01 -2.94 1.06
N LYS A 48 -18.36 -3.23 -0.07
CA LYS A 48 -18.34 -2.35 -1.25
C LYS A 48 -19.72 -2.18 -1.88
N ILE A 49 -20.59 -3.19 -1.78
CA ILE A 49 -21.97 -3.17 -2.31
C ILE A 49 -22.87 -2.22 -1.52
N LEU A 50 -22.55 -1.91 -0.26
CA LEU A 50 -23.36 -1.03 0.57
C LEU A 50 -23.36 0.41 0.05
N GLU A 51 -24.48 1.11 0.30
CA GLU A 51 -24.59 2.54 -0.03
C GLU A 51 -23.54 3.38 0.71
N PRO A 52 -22.97 4.43 0.08
CA PRO A 52 -21.95 5.29 0.68
C PRO A 52 -22.23 5.75 2.13
N PRO A 53 -23.46 6.18 2.52
CA PRO A 53 -23.75 6.54 3.90
C PRO A 53 -23.65 5.38 4.89
N GLU A 54 -24.01 4.16 4.50
CA GLU A 54 -23.96 2.98 5.36
C GLU A 54 -22.53 2.48 5.55
N ARG A 55 -21.72 2.53 4.47
CA ARG A 55 -20.28 2.23 4.53
C ARG A 55 -19.55 3.13 5.53
N LEU A 56 -19.80 4.43 5.44
CA LEU A 56 -19.18 5.41 6.35
C LEU A 56 -19.59 5.15 7.80
N LYS A 57 -20.88 4.87 8.04
CA LYS A 57 -21.37 4.58 9.39
C LYS A 57 -20.71 3.35 10.01
N ARG A 58 -20.59 2.25 9.26
CA ARG A 58 -19.93 1.02 9.72
C ARG A 58 -18.45 1.23 9.99
N LEU A 59 -17.76 1.95 9.10
CA LEU A 59 -16.34 2.29 9.28
C LEU A 59 -16.13 3.13 10.55
N VAL A 60 -16.91 4.18 10.74
CA VAL A 60 -16.79 5.06 11.92
C VAL A 60 -17.14 4.32 13.22
N ALA A 61 -18.09 3.38 13.18
CA ALA A 61 -18.40 2.54 14.34
C ALA A 61 -17.20 1.64 14.68
N TYR A 62 -16.67 0.91 13.71
CA TYR A 62 -15.49 0.06 13.88
C TYR A 62 -14.30 0.84 14.45
N MET A 63 -14.02 2.03 13.90
CA MET A 63 -12.91 2.87 14.39
C MET A 63 -13.11 3.38 15.82
N ARG A 64 -14.34 3.48 16.33
CA ARG A 64 -14.59 3.88 17.72
C ARG A 64 -14.53 2.73 18.71
N ASP A 65 -14.76 1.51 18.22
CA ASP A 65 -14.75 0.32 19.06
C ASP A 65 -13.32 -0.23 19.21
N GLU A 66 -12.52 -0.17 18.14
CA GLU A 66 -11.15 -0.72 18.12
C GLU A 66 -10.03 0.28 18.50
N PHE A 67 -10.30 1.59 18.49
CA PHE A 67 -9.32 2.64 18.82
C PHE A 67 -9.85 3.62 19.86
#